data_AF-A0A518IP16-F1
#
_entry.id   AF-A0A518IP16-F1
#
_cell.length_a   1.000
_cell.length_b   1.000
_cell.length_c   1.000
_cell.angle_alpha   90.00
_cell.angle_beta   90.00
_cell.angle_gamma   90.00
#
_symmetry.space_group_name_H-M   'P 1'
#
loop_
_entity.id
_entity.type
_entity.pdbx_description
1 polymer ?
#
loop_
_entity_poly.entity_id
_entity_poly.type
_entity_poly.pdbx_seq_one_letter_code
_entity_poly.pdbx_strand_id
1 'polypeptide(L)'
;MRTLGMFTKYWQPGRVKTRLARDLGDDRAAAIYRICVEHLGGKLAHCGDKRLLIVSPDDRASDPCFARFENWSTTPQGGGDLGERMMRYFATAETDRDRLIVIGGDCPTVAPDRIEQAFDALEASRVAIGPSGDGGYYLLGIRGPWHNSLRALFDDMPWGTEEVMARTRSALNALEIEPHLLPPDRDVDTKSDLDDLLRRLPSDPASDNLRAAIERVLNTPTTES
;
A
#
# COMPACT_ATOMS: atom_id res chain seq x y z
N MET A 1 13.45 -15.75 -0.70
CA MET A 1 12.33 -15.46 -1.63
C MET A 1 11.96 -13.99 -1.52
N ARG A 2 11.72 -13.28 -2.63
CA ARG A 2 11.21 -11.90 -2.64
C ARG A 2 9.69 -11.91 -2.77
N THR A 3 8.98 -11.46 -1.75
CA THR A 3 7.51 -11.42 -1.73
C THR A 3 7.02 -9.98 -1.59
N LEU A 4 6.18 -9.54 -2.53
CA LEU A 4 5.48 -8.27 -2.49
C LEU A 4 4.03 -8.51 -2.04
N GLY A 5 3.61 -7.86 -0.96
CA GLY A 5 2.24 -7.78 -0.51
C GLY A 5 1.65 -6.41 -0.82
N MET A 6 0.44 -6.36 -1.36
CA MET A 6 -0.35 -5.13 -1.49
C MET A 6 -1.56 -5.23 -0.57
N PHE A 7 -1.55 -4.45 0.51
CA PHE A 7 -2.67 -4.33 1.42
C PHE A 7 -3.73 -3.44 0.78
N THR A 8 -4.95 -3.97 0.64
CA THR A 8 -6.06 -3.22 0.05
C THR A 8 -7.37 -3.50 0.77
N LYS A 9 -8.18 -2.47 0.92
CA LYS A 9 -9.60 -2.61 1.25
C LYS A 9 -10.39 -2.89 -0.02
N TYR A 10 -11.46 -3.67 0.08
CA TYR A 10 -12.45 -3.78 -0.98
C TYR A 10 -13.10 -2.42 -1.22
N TRP A 11 -13.18 -1.98 -2.48
CA TRP A 11 -13.63 -0.65 -2.89
C TRP A 11 -15.16 -0.46 -2.80
N GLN A 12 -15.74 -0.73 -1.64
CA GLN A 12 -17.16 -0.49 -1.40
C GLN A 12 -17.41 1.01 -1.14
N PRO A 13 -18.36 1.65 -1.85
CA PRO A 13 -18.79 3.01 -1.54
C PRO A 13 -19.14 3.20 -0.06
N GLY A 14 -18.70 4.32 0.53
CA GLY A 14 -18.89 4.64 1.95
C GLY A 14 -17.99 3.85 2.92
N ARG A 15 -17.14 2.94 2.44
CA ARG A 15 -16.20 2.15 3.27
C ARG A 15 -14.73 2.44 3.01
N VAL A 16 -14.43 3.11 1.90
CA VAL A 16 -13.06 3.49 1.49
C VAL A 16 -13.01 4.97 1.18
N LYS A 17 -11.83 5.58 1.37
CA LYS A 17 -11.55 6.98 1.01
C LYS A 17 -12.66 7.95 1.45
N THR A 18 -13.09 7.82 2.70
CA THR A 18 -14.17 8.64 3.27
C THR A 18 -13.81 10.13 3.35
N ARG A 19 -12.52 10.47 3.38
CA ARG A 19 -12.04 11.86 3.29
C ARG A 19 -12.21 12.42 1.89
N LEU A 20 -11.79 11.69 0.85
CA LEU A 20 -12.06 12.02 -0.55
C LEU A 20 -13.58 12.08 -0.87
N ALA A 21 -14.36 11.19 -0.26
CA ALA A 21 -15.81 11.12 -0.45
C ALA A 21 -16.55 12.37 0.05
N ARG A 22 -15.99 13.12 1.02
CA ARG A 22 -16.59 14.39 1.49
C ARG A 22 -16.73 15.41 0.36
N ASP A 23 -15.81 15.39 -0.60
CA ASP A 23 -15.80 16.31 -1.73
C ASP A 23 -16.44 15.71 -3.00
N LEU A 24 -16.32 14.40 -3.21
CA LEU A 24 -16.69 13.75 -4.47
C LEU A 24 -17.94 12.86 -4.42
N GLY A 25 -18.40 12.50 -3.22
CA GLY A 25 -19.38 11.45 -2.99
C GLY A 25 -18.75 10.05 -2.93
N ASP A 26 -19.45 9.15 -2.23
CA ASP A 26 -18.96 7.80 -1.91
C ASP A 26 -18.65 6.96 -3.16
N ASP A 27 -19.50 7.03 -4.19
CA ASP A 27 -19.33 6.24 -5.42
C ASP A 27 -18.10 6.66 -6.20
N ARG A 28 -17.90 7.97 -6.38
CA ARG A 28 -16.72 8.50 -7.11
C ARG A 28 -15.45 8.21 -6.34
N ALA A 29 -15.45 8.39 -5.02
CA ALA A 29 -14.28 8.10 -4.19
C ALA A 29 -13.88 6.62 -4.25
N ALA A 30 -14.86 5.71 -4.15
CA ALA A 30 -14.61 4.28 -4.29
C ALA A 30 -14.13 3.89 -5.70
N ALA A 31 -14.68 4.49 -6.76
CA ALA A 31 -14.26 4.26 -8.13
C ALA A 31 -12.81 4.75 -8.38
N ILE A 32 -12.45 5.93 -7.89
CA ILE A 32 -11.08 6.47 -7.99
C ILE A 32 -10.10 5.60 -7.21
N TYR A 33 -10.47 5.19 -6.00
CA TYR A 33 -9.65 4.27 -5.20
C TYR A 33 -9.41 2.95 -5.95
N ARG A 34 -10.45 2.34 -6.51
CA ARG A 34 -10.34 1.15 -7.34
C ARG A 34 -9.37 1.36 -8.52
N ILE A 35 -9.49 2.47 -9.24
CA ILE A 35 -8.59 2.81 -10.35
C ILE A 35 -7.14 2.90 -9.89
N CYS A 36 -6.88 3.52 -8.73
CA CYS A 36 -5.53 3.62 -8.17
C CYS A 36 -4.94 2.24 -7.82
N VAL A 37 -5.75 1.38 -7.17
CA VAL A 37 -5.33 0.01 -6.79
C VAL A 37 -5.05 -0.82 -8.04
N GLU A 38 -5.94 -0.79 -9.04
CA GLU A 38 -5.77 -1.52 -10.30
C GLU A 38 -4.53 -1.05 -11.07
N HIS A 39 -4.32 0.25 -11.16
CA HIS A 39 -3.15 0.83 -11.81
C HIS A 39 -1.85 0.41 -11.11
N LEU A 40 -1.80 0.50 -9.78
CA LEU A 40 -0.64 0.09 -9.00
C LEU A 40 -0.38 -1.42 -9.14
N GLY A 41 -1.43 -2.25 -9.05
CA GLY A 41 -1.34 -3.70 -9.21
C GLY A 41 -0.82 -4.11 -10.59
N GLY A 42 -1.24 -3.41 -11.65
CA GLY A 42 -0.74 -3.62 -13.01
C GLY A 42 0.73 -3.24 -13.16
N LYS A 43 1.14 -2.06 -12.63
CA LYS A 43 2.55 -1.63 -12.63
C LYS A 43 3.46 -2.62 -11.93
N LEU A 44 3.01 -3.17 -10.80
CA LEU A 44 3.82 -4.03 -9.93
C LEU A 44 3.64 -5.53 -10.21
N ALA A 45 2.96 -5.93 -11.30
CA ALA A 45 2.63 -7.31 -11.62
C ALA A 45 3.86 -8.23 -11.80
N HIS A 46 5.04 -7.66 -12.03
CA HIS A 46 6.29 -8.38 -12.26
C HIS A 46 7.36 -8.12 -11.20
N CYS A 47 7.03 -7.42 -10.11
CA CYS A 47 7.97 -7.14 -9.03
C CYS A 47 8.07 -8.30 -8.04
N GLY A 48 9.30 -8.65 -7.67
CA GLY A 48 9.57 -9.79 -6.78
C GLY A 48 9.16 -11.16 -7.37
N ASP A 49 9.44 -12.22 -6.61
CA ASP A 49 9.23 -13.60 -7.04
C ASP A 49 7.77 -14.04 -6.82
N LYS A 50 7.12 -13.47 -5.79
CA LYS A 50 5.73 -13.72 -5.40
C LYS A 50 5.00 -12.41 -5.13
N ARG A 51 3.77 -12.27 -5.62
CA ARG A 51 2.89 -11.13 -5.31
C ARG A 51 1.61 -11.60 -4.61
N LEU A 52 1.25 -10.93 -3.51
CA LEU A 52 0.08 -11.21 -2.71
C LEU A 52 -0.83 -9.98 -2.63
N LEU A 53 -2.08 -10.12 -3.05
CA LEU A 53 -3.11 -9.12 -2.83
C LEU A 53 -3.80 -9.46 -1.51
N ILE A 54 -3.65 -8.60 -0.51
CA ILE A 54 -4.03 -8.89 0.87
C ILE A 54 -5.24 -8.04 1.22
N VAL A 55 -6.42 -8.67 1.18
CA VAL A 55 -7.71 -7.98 1.06
C VAL A 55 -8.45 -7.95 2.39
N SER A 56 -9.05 -6.79 2.70
CA SER A 56 -10.07 -6.67 3.74
C SER A 56 -11.38 -6.07 3.21
N PRO A 57 -12.54 -6.41 3.79
CA PRO A 57 -12.73 -7.49 4.76
C PRO A 57 -12.52 -8.88 4.15
N ASP A 58 -12.29 -9.88 4.99
CA ASP A 58 -11.82 -11.22 4.59
C ASP A 58 -12.77 -11.94 3.63
N ASP A 59 -14.08 -11.74 3.80
CA ASP A 59 -15.14 -12.29 2.93
C ASP A 59 -15.09 -11.75 1.50
N ARG A 60 -14.43 -10.60 1.29
CA ARG A 60 -14.23 -10.03 -0.05
C ARG A 60 -12.99 -10.58 -0.75
N ALA A 61 -12.09 -11.29 -0.06
CA ALA A 61 -10.85 -11.78 -0.68
C ALA A 61 -11.10 -12.79 -1.82
N SER A 62 -12.26 -13.44 -1.85
CA SER A 62 -12.68 -14.34 -2.93
C SER A 62 -13.55 -13.67 -4.01
N ASP A 63 -13.73 -12.34 -3.96
CA ASP A 63 -14.54 -11.63 -4.97
C ASP A 63 -13.89 -11.79 -6.37
N PRO A 64 -14.64 -12.25 -7.40
CA PRO A 64 -14.13 -12.44 -8.75
C PRO A 64 -13.51 -11.17 -9.36
N CYS A 65 -13.84 -9.99 -8.83
CA CYS A 65 -13.25 -8.75 -9.26
C CYS A 65 -11.72 -8.76 -9.20
N PHE A 66 -11.11 -9.50 -8.27
CA PHE A 66 -9.66 -9.55 -8.12
C PHE A 66 -8.94 -10.36 -9.19
N ALA A 67 -9.66 -11.10 -10.05
CA ALA A 67 -9.09 -11.81 -11.19
C ALA A 67 -8.40 -10.87 -12.22
N ARG A 68 -8.67 -9.56 -12.16
CA ARG A 68 -8.00 -8.54 -12.99
C ARG A 68 -6.55 -8.26 -12.58
N PHE A 69 -6.11 -8.69 -11.41
CA PHE A 69 -4.74 -8.51 -10.93
C PHE A 69 -3.87 -9.65 -11.46
N GLU A 70 -3.44 -9.52 -12.71
CA GLU A 70 -2.56 -10.51 -13.34
C GLU A 70 -1.29 -10.72 -12.52
N ASN A 71 -0.89 -11.99 -12.35
CA ASN A 71 0.27 -12.37 -11.54
C ASN A 71 0.12 -12.12 -10.03
N TRP A 72 -1.07 -11.79 -9.51
CA TRP A 72 -1.30 -11.72 -8.07
C TRP A 72 -2.04 -12.95 -7.55
N SER A 73 -1.69 -13.40 -6.34
CA SER A 73 -2.54 -14.32 -5.58
C SER A 73 -3.27 -13.54 -4.49
N THR A 74 -4.58 -13.75 -4.33
CA THR A 74 -5.38 -13.05 -3.33
C THR A 74 -5.44 -13.85 -2.03
N THR A 75 -5.34 -13.16 -0.89
CA THR A 75 -5.49 -13.73 0.44
C THR A 75 -6.25 -12.75 1.35
N PRO A 76 -7.06 -13.24 2.31
CA PRO A 76 -7.62 -12.37 3.33
C PRO A 76 -6.52 -11.75 4.19
N GLN A 77 -6.79 -10.53 4.68
CA GLN A 77 -5.90 -9.80 5.57
C GLN A 77 -5.91 -10.38 7.00
N GLY A 78 -7.04 -10.96 7.40
CA GLY A 78 -7.29 -11.51 8.73
C GLY A 78 -7.81 -10.45 9.71
N GLY A 79 -8.39 -10.93 10.81
CA GLY A 79 -8.85 -10.08 11.92
C GLY A 79 -7.73 -9.33 12.64
N GLY A 80 -8.13 -8.42 13.52
CA GLY A 80 -7.24 -7.57 14.30
C GLY A 80 -7.08 -6.15 13.74
N ASP A 81 -6.23 -5.35 14.37
CA ASP A 81 -5.83 -4.03 13.89
C ASP A 81 -4.83 -4.11 12.72
N LEU A 82 -4.40 -2.96 12.18
CA LEU A 82 -3.47 -2.92 11.05
C LEU A 82 -2.09 -3.52 11.37
N GLY A 83 -1.62 -3.35 12.60
CA GLY A 83 -0.35 -3.90 13.07
C GLY A 83 -0.39 -5.41 13.16
N GLU A 84 -1.45 -5.97 13.75
CA GLU A 84 -1.67 -7.43 13.82
C GLU A 84 -1.73 -8.08 12.43
N ARG A 85 -2.35 -7.38 11.48
CA ARG A 85 -2.42 -7.81 10.08
C ARG A 85 -1.06 -7.79 9.39
N MET A 86 -0.27 -6.74 9.57
CA MET A 86 1.09 -6.68 9.03
C MET A 86 2.00 -7.73 9.68
N MET A 87 1.91 -7.92 11.01
CA MET A 87 2.66 -8.96 11.71
C MET A 87 2.36 -10.35 11.14
N ARG A 88 1.08 -10.65 10.87
CA ARG A 88 0.68 -11.93 10.25
C ARG A 88 1.34 -12.12 8.88
N TYR A 89 1.41 -11.08 8.07
CA TYR A 89 2.10 -11.11 6.78
C TYR A 89 3.61 -11.34 6.95
N PHE A 90 4.29 -10.56 7.80
CA PHE A 90 5.73 -10.69 7.97
C PHE A 90 6.16 -11.98 8.68
N ALA A 91 5.30 -12.55 9.52
CA ALA A 91 5.53 -13.82 10.19
C ALA A 91 5.64 -15.02 9.21
N THR A 92 5.28 -14.85 7.93
CA THR A 92 5.50 -15.88 6.91
C THR A 92 6.93 -15.90 6.36
N ALA A 93 7.82 -15.01 6.81
CA ALA A 93 9.24 -15.04 6.46
C ALA A 93 9.98 -16.09 7.31
N GLU A 94 10.40 -17.18 6.68
CA GLU A 94 10.94 -18.36 7.38
C GLU A 94 12.47 -18.42 7.36
N THR A 95 13.10 -17.79 6.36
CA THR A 95 14.54 -17.90 6.13
C THR A 95 15.22 -16.53 6.05
N ASP A 96 16.54 -16.54 6.24
CA ASP A 96 17.40 -15.36 6.08
C ASP A 96 17.48 -14.84 4.64
N ARG A 97 16.97 -15.61 3.67
CA ARG A 97 16.83 -15.24 2.26
C ARG A 97 15.48 -14.63 1.94
N ASP A 98 14.55 -14.62 2.88
CA ASP A 98 13.23 -14.05 2.65
C ASP A 98 13.26 -12.54 2.80
N ARG A 99 12.55 -11.87 1.89
CA ARG A 99 12.43 -10.42 1.79
C ARG A 99 10.97 -10.16 1.54
N LEU A 100 10.28 -9.63 2.54
CA LEU A 100 8.86 -9.35 2.46
C LEU A 100 8.68 -7.85 2.45
N ILE A 101 7.87 -7.35 1.52
CA ILE A 101 7.52 -5.94 1.38
C ILE A 101 6.02 -5.84 1.39
N VAL A 102 5.45 -4.97 2.21
CA VAL A 102 4.04 -4.58 2.13
C VAL A 102 3.91 -3.14 1.67
N ILE A 103 2.99 -2.88 0.75
CA ILE A 103 2.62 -1.55 0.25
C ILE A 103 1.10 -1.33 0.36
N GLY A 104 0.67 -0.09 0.60
CA GLY A 104 -0.73 0.32 0.50
C GLY A 104 -1.21 0.44 -0.95
N GLY A 105 -2.45 0.01 -1.23
CA GLY A 105 -3.03 0.03 -2.58
C GLY A 105 -3.33 1.42 -3.17
N ASP A 106 -3.12 2.49 -2.42
CA ASP A 106 -3.53 3.87 -2.73
C ASP A 106 -2.40 4.82 -3.10
N CYS A 107 -1.21 4.29 -3.40
CA CYS A 107 -0.03 5.05 -3.85
C CYS A 107 0.28 4.77 -5.34
N PRO A 108 -0.54 5.26 -6.30
CA PRO A 108 -0.45 4.87 -7.71
C PRO A 108 0.85 5.31 -8.40
N THR A 109 1.56 6.28 -7.85
CA THR A 109 2.82 6.82 -8.37
C THR A 109 4.01 5.87 -8.17
N VAL A 110 3.96 4.96 -7.19
CA VAL A 110 5.08 4.06 -6.88
C VAL A 110 5.46 3.23 -8.12
N ALA A 111 6.72 3.35 -8.53
CA ALA A 111 7.25 2.68 -9.71
C ALA A 111 7.85 1.30 -9.38
N PRO A 112 7.95 0.37 -10.36
CA PRO A 112 8.61 -0.92 -10.17
C PRO A 112 10.02 -0.82 -9.59
N ASP A 113 10.83 0.13 -10.08
CA ASP A 113 12.20 0.37 -9.61
C ASP A 113 12.26 0.68 -8.11
N ARG A 114 11.21 1.29 -7.54
CA ARG A 114 11.13 1.55 -6.10
C ARG A 114 11.00 0.25 -5.30
N ILE A 115 10.25 -0.71 -5.83
CA ILE A 115 10.08 -2.02 -5.19
C ILE A 115 11.37 -2.83 -5.28
N GLU A 116 12.05 -2.81 -6.43
CA GLU A 116 13.36 -3.48 -6.56
C GLU A 116 14.43 -2.84 -5.66
N GLN A 117 14.48 -1.50 -5.58
CA GLN A 117 15.34 -0.80 -4.60
C GLN A 117 15.06 -1.24 -3.16
N ALA A 118 13.79 -1.44 -2.81
CA ALA A 118 13.41 -1.91 -1.48
C ALA A 118 13.86 -3.35 -1.23
N PHE A 119 13.77 -4.24 -2.22
CA PHE A 119 14.30 -5.60 -2.11
C PHE A 119 15.83 -5.61 -1.96
N ASP A 120 16.53 -4.83 -2.77
CA ASP A 120 17.99 -4.70 -2.72
C ASP A 120 18.45 -4.11 -1.38
N ALA A 121 17.74 -3.10 -0.88
CA ALA A 121 18.02 -2.50 0.43
C ALA A 121 17.95 -3.53 1.57
N LEU A 122 17.02 -4.48 1.48
CA LEU A 122 16.86 -5.54 2.48
C LEU A 122 17.94 -6.63 2.39
N GLU A 123 18.82 -6.63 1.38
CA GLU A 123 20.05 -7.44 1.41
C GLU A 123 21.03 -6.89 2.46
N ALA A 124 21.20 -5.57 2.49
CA ALA A 124 22.11 -4.88 3.39
C ALA A 124 21.49 -4.51 4.74
N SER A 125 20.16 -4.37 4.81
CA SER A 125 19.43 -3.86 5.97
C SER A 125 18.36 -4.84 6.43
N ARG A 126 17.99 -4.78 7.71
CA ARG A 126 16.92 -5.63 8.25
C ARG A 126 15.51 -5.10 7.92
N VAL A 127 15.40 -3.78 7.80
CA VAL A 127 14.15 -3.06 7.58
C VAL A 127 14.33 -2.03 6.47
N ALA A 128 13.33 -1.90 5.60
CA ALA A 128 13.25 -0.84 4.59
C ALA A 128 11.91 -0.11 4.77
N ILE A 129 11.92 1.22 4.66
CA ILE A 129 10.72 2.05 4.86
C ILE A 129 10.61 3.02 3.69
N GLY A 130 9.41 3.09 3.09
CA GLY A 130 9.00 4.17 2.19
C GLY A 130 8.12 5.16 2.94
N PRO A 131 8.63 6.31 3.39
CA PRO A 131 7.87 7.28 4.16
C PRO A 131 6.74 7.89 3.33
N SER A 132 5.59 8.15 3.95
CA SER A 132 4.51 8.92 3.35
C SER A 132 4.57 10.37 3.81
N GLY A 133 3.96 11.28 3.03
CA GLY A 133 3.96 12.72 3.34
C GLY A 133 3.15 13.12 4.57
N ASP A 134 2.34 12.22 5.13
CA ASP A 134 1.41 12.43 6.24
C ASP A 134 1.95 11.93 7.59
N GLY A 135 3.22 11.51 7.65
CA GLY A 135 3.87 11.00 8.86
C GLY A 135 3.73 9.49 9.09
N GLY A 136 3.13 8.77 8.15
CA GLY A 136 3.18 7.31 8.07
C GLY A 136 4.27 6.77 7.16
N TYR A 137 3.99 5.61 6.57
CA TYR A 137 4.77 5.03 5.47
C TYR A 137 3.83 4.34 4.48
N TYR A 138 4.14 4.48 3.19
CA TYR A 138 3.43 3.76 2.13
C TYR A 138 3.96 2.34 1.94
N LEU A 139 5.22 2.08 2.37
CA LEU A 139 5.90 0.81 2.20
C LEU A 139 6.68 0.44 3.46
N LEU A 140 6.53 -0.81 3.89
CA LEU A 140 7.37 -1.43 4.93
C LEU A 140 7.94 -2.74 4.41
N GLY A 141 9.25 -2.91 4.52
CA GLY A 141 9.99 -4.10 4.15
C GLY A 141 10.70 -4.70 5.34
N ILE A 142 10.68 -6.03 5.45
CA ILE A 142 11.39 -6.79 6.49
C ILE A 142 12.12 -7.95 5.83
N ARG A 143 13.39 -8.10 6.21
CA ARG A 143 14.19 -9.29 5.91
C ARG A 143 13.92 -10.37 6.95
N GLY A 144 13.69 -11.57 6.46
CA GLY A 144 13.49 -12.77 7.28
C GLY A 144 14.75 -13.29 7.97
N PRO A 145 14.60 -14.30 8.84
CA PRO A 145 13.31 -14.81 9.33
C PRO A 145 12.59 -13.79 10.24
N TRP A 146 11.31 -14.00 10.50
CA TRP A 146 10.60 -13.18 11.49
C TRP A 146 11.16 -13.41 12.91
N HIS A 147 11.32 -12.33 13.67
CA HIS A 147 11.67 -12.41 15.10
C HIS A 147 10.65 -11.65 15.94
N ASN A 148 10.27 -12.20 17.09
CA ASN A 148 9.30 -11.59 17.99
C ASN A 148 9.70 -10.20 18.50
N SER A 149 10.98 -9.84 18.52
CA SER A 149 11.42 -8.48 18.85
C SER A 149 10.90 -7.43 17.85
N LEU A 150 10.64 -7.82 16.60
CA LEU A 150 10.06 -6.93 15.59
C LEU A 150 8.58 -6.61 15.84
N ARG A 151 7.92 -7.27 16.81
CA ARG A 151 6.56 -6.89 17.25
C ARG A 151 6.51 -5.45 17.77
N ALA A 152 7.60 -4.96 18.34
CA ALA A 152 7.73 -3.57 18.80
C ALA A 152 7.50 -2.54 17.68
N LEU A 153 7.61 -2.91 16.41
CA LEU A 153 7.27 -2.03 15.27
C LEU A 153 5.76 -1.83 15.08
N PHE A 154 4.93 -2.64 15.73
CA PHE A 154 3.49 -2.70 15.54
C PHE A 154 2.69 -2.52 16.84
N ASP A 155 3.33 -2.71 17.99
CA ASP A 155 2.70 -2.60 19.31
C ASP A 155 2.31 -1.14 19.64
N ASP A 156 1.06 -0.96 20.11
CA ASP A 156 0.48 0.35 20.53
C ASP A 156 0.69 1.47 19.49
N MET A 157 0.59 1.12 18.21
CA MET A 157 0.82 2.06 17.12
C MET A 157 -0.43 2.89 16.79
N PRO A 158 -0.35 4.23 16.77
CA PRO A 158 -1.48 5.10 16.43
C PRO A 158 -1.70 5.13 14.91
N TRP A 159 -2.15 4.01 14.33
CA TRP A 159 -2.36 3.87 12.89
C TRP A 159 -3.24 4.98 12.31
N GLY A 160 -2.81 5.57 11.18
CA GLY A 160 -3.52 6.66 10.52
C GLY A 160 -3.27 8.04 11.11
N THR A 161 -2.21 8.20 11.91
CA THR A 161 -1.75 9.50 12.44
C THR A 161 -0.35 9.83 11.95
N GLU A 162 0.05 11.10 12.07
CA GLU A 162 1.40 11.57 11.74
C GLU A 162 2.49 11.05 12.69
N GLU A 163 2.10 10.43 13.81
CA GLU A 163 3.03 9.90 14.80
C GLU A 163 3.61 8.53 14.43
N VAL A 164 3.03 7.84 13.43
CA VAL A 164 3.39 6.45 13.09
C VAL A 164 4.89 6.32 12.79
N MET A 165 5.43 7.15 11.90
CA MET A 165 6.85 7.08 11.53
C MET A 165 7.78 7.38 12.72
N ALA A 166 7.41 8.32 13.59
CA ALA A 166 8.19 8.67 14.77
C ALA A 166 8.22 7.51 15.79
N ARG A 167 7.08 6.82 15.98
CA ARG A 167 6.97 5.63 16.83
C ARG A 167 7.76 4.46 16.26
N THR A 168 7.63 4.18 14.97
CA THR A 168 8.42 3.14 14.28
C THR A 168 9.92 3.40 14.43
N ARG A 169 10.38 4.64 14.24
CA ARG A 169 11.79 5.00 14.41
C ARG A 169 12.27 4.79 15.85
N SER A 170 11.44 5.13 16.83
CA SER A 170 11.76 4.90 18.25
C SER A 170 11.91 3.41 18.58
N ALA A 171 11.02 2.58 18.05
CA ALA A 171 11.11 1.12 18.19
C ALA A 171 12.36 0.54 17.50
N LEU A 172 12.68 1.01 16.29
CA LEU A 172 13.89 0.58 15.56
C LEU A 172 15.17 0.95 16.30
N ASN A 173 15.24 2.16 16.85
CA ASN A 173 16.37 2.60 17.67
C ASN A 173 16.57 1.73 18.91
N ALA A 174 15.48 1.37 19.60
CA ALA A 174 15.53 0.48 20.76
C ALA A 174 15.98 -0.95 20.41
N LEU A 175 15.82 -1.36 19.15
CA LEU A 175 16.29 -2.64 18.61
C LEU A 175 17.68 -2.55 17.97
N GLU A 176 18.31 -1.37 17.97
CA GLU A 176 19.58 -1.10 17.29
C GLU A 176 19.54 -1.44 15.78
N ILE A 177 18.38 -1.23 15.14
CA ILE A 177 18.18 -1.45 13.71
C ILE A 177 18.14 -0.10 13.00
N GLU A 178 19.13 0.15 12.14
CA GLU A 178 19.08 1.25 11.18
C GLU A 178 18.22 0.81 9.97
N PRO A 179 17.06 1.45 9.70
CA PRO A 179 16.28 1.14 8.51
C PRO A 179 16.89 1.79 7.26
N HIS A 180 16.73 1.14 6.12
CA HIS A 180 16.93 1.82 4.84
C HIS A 180 15.71 2.69 4.51
N LEU A 181 15.91 3.98 4.31
CA LEU A 181 14.84 4.89 3.91
C LEU A 181 14.81 5.05 2.40
N LEU A 182 13.70 4.66 1.79
CA LEU A 182 13.40 4.96 0.40
C LEU A 182 12.92 6.42 0.28
N PRO A 183 12.99 7.02 -0.93
CA PRO A 183 12.40 8.33 -1.16
C PRO A 183 10.89 8.31 -0.88
N PRO A 184 10.36 9.43 -0.33
CA PRO A 184 8.96 9.49 0.06
C PRO A 184 8.02 9.46 -1.14
N ASP A 185 6.82 8.96 -0.92
CA ASP A 185 5.71 9.01 -1.87
C ASP A 185 4.41 9.42 -1.14
N ARG A 186 3.30 9.55 -1.87
CA ARG A 186 2.02 9.96 -1.31
C ARG A 186 0.88 9.07 -1.78
N ASP A 187 0.02 8.73 -0.84
CA ASP A 187 -1.27 8.14 -1.10
C ASP A 187 -2.30 9.21 -1.53
N VAL A 188 -3.41 8.76 -2.11
CA VAL A 188 -4.53 9.62 -2.49
C VAL A 188 -5.63 9.49 -1.46
N ASP A 189 -5.70 10.37 -0.48
CA ASP A 189 -6.71 10.29 0.61
C ASP A 189 -7.74 11.42 0.59
N THR A 190 -7.36 12.60 0.09
CA THR A 190 -8.20 13.79 0.00
C THR A 190 -8.33 14.30 -1.43
N LYS A 191 -9.26 15.24 -1.66
CA LYS A 191 -9.36 15.92 -2.96
C LYS A 191 -8.09 16.65 -3.34
N SER A 192 -7.39 17.25 -2.36
CA SER A 192 -6.10 17.91 -2.59
C SER A 192 -5.05 16.91 -3.08
N ASP A 193 -4.99 15.71 -2.50
CA ASP A 193 -4.04 14.68 -2.92
C ASP A 193 -4.32 14.20 -4.35
N LEU A 194 -5.60 14.08 -4.71
CA LEU A 194 -6.01 13.74 -6.08
C LEU A 194 -5.60 14.83 -7.08
N ASP A 195 -5.80 16.10 -6.75
CA ASP A 195 -5.41 17.22 -7.61
C ASP A 195 -3.89 17.34 -7.73
N ASP A 196 -3.17 17.09 -6.63
CA ASP A 196 -1.71 16.98 -6.62
C ASP A 196 -1.21 15.81 -7.47
N LEU A 197 -1.87 14.64 -7.41
CA LEU A 197 -1.55 13.48 -8.25
C LEU A 197 -1.68 13.87 -9.73
N LEU A 198 -2.84 14.38 -10.13
CA LEU A 198 -3.09 14.75 -11.52
C LEU A 198 -2.10 15.80 -12.03
N ARG A 199 -1.65 16.74 -11.20
CA ARG A 199 -0.62 17.71 -11.63
C ARG A 199 0.77 17.11 -11.79
N ARG A 200 1.11 16.08 -11.01
CA ARG A 200 2.46 15.50 -10.95
C ARG A 200 2.66 14.27 -11.84
N LEU A 201 1.59 13.65 -12.31
CA LEU A 201 1.67 12.49 -13.20
C LEU A 201 2.51 12.83 -14.44
N PRO A 202 3.58 12.07 -14.71
CA PRO A 202 4.44 12.31 -15.88
C PRO A 202 3.68 12.03 -17.18
N SER A 203 4.23 12.53 -18.29
CA SER A 203 3.71 12.24 -19.64
C SER A 203 4.28 10.91 -20.13
N ASP A 204 3.58 9.84 -19.79
CA ASP A 204 3.85 8.49 -20.29
C ASP A 204 2.53 7.71 -20.43
N PRO A 205 2.47 6.65 -21.26
CA PRO A 205 1.23 5.94 -21.54
C PRO A 205 0.50 5.40 -20.30
N ALA A 206 1.21 4.96 -19.27
CA ALA A 206 0.57 4.43 -18.07
C ALA A 206 -0.06 5.55 -17.23
N SER A 207 0.66 6.66 -17.06
CA SER A 207 0.18 7.85 -16.37
C SER A 207 -0.97 8.54 -17.11
N ASP A 208 -0.94 8.57 -18.44
CA ASP A 208 -2.01 9.11 -19.28
C ASP A 208 -3.29 8.28 -19.17
N ASN A 209 -3.15 6.95 -19.16
CA ASN A 209 -4.29 6.05 -18.94
C ASN A 209 -4.91 6.22 -17.54
N LEU A 210 -4.07 6.37 -16.50
CA LEU A 210 -4.54 6.63 -15.14
C LEU A 210 -5.31 7.96 -15.08
N ARG A 211 -4.73 9.03 -15.63
CA ARG A 211 -5.37 10.35 -15.72
C ARG A 211 -6.73 10.27 -16.41
N ALA A 212 -6.78 9.68 -17.60
CA ALA A 212 -8.01 9.56 -18.37
C ALA A 212 -9.09 8.74 -17.63
N ALA A 213 -8.70 7.68 -16.91
CA ALA A 213 -9.63 6.89 -16.10
C ALA A 213 -10.23 7.71 -14.94
N ILE A 214 -9.39 8.46 -14.22
CA ILE A 214 -9.83 9.34 -13.12
C ILE A 214 -10.76 10.44 -13.65
N GLU A 215 -10.36 11.14 -14.72
CA GLU A 215 -11.14 12.23 -15.31
C GLU A 215 -12.51 11.74 -15.80
N ARG A 216 -12.60 10.52 -16.33
CA ARG A 216 -13.88 9.92 -16.73
C ARG A 216 -14.84 9.76 -15.55
N VAL A 217 -14.34 9.35 -14.37
CA VAL A 217 -15.15 9.27 -13.15
C VAL A 217 -15.58 10.66 -12.67
N LEU A 218 -14.67 11.62 -12.68
CA LEU A 218 -14.95 13.00 -12.24
C LEU A 218 -15.99 13.69 -13.13
N ASN A 219 -15.99 13.40 -14.44
CA ASN A 219 -16.90 14.00 -15.41
C ASN A 219 -18.24 13.25 -15.57
N THR A 220 -18.44 12.14 -14.86
CA THR A 220 -19.72 11.42 -14.90
C THR A 220 -20.79 12.22 -14.15
N PRO A 221 -21.94 12.55 -14.75
CA PRO A 221 -23.01 13.29 -14.08
C PRO A 221 -23.43 12.57 -12.80
N THR A 222 -23.57 13.31 -11.70
CA THR A 222 -24.16 12.76 -10.48
C THR A 222 -25.64 12.55 -10.76
N THR A 223 -26.11 11.30 -10.83
CA THR A 223 -27.55 11.02 -10.85
C THR A 223 -28.12 11.44 -9.50
N GLU A 224 -28.71 12.63 -9.45
CA GLU A 224 -29.54 13.05 -8.32
C GLU A 224 -30.67 12.03 -8.16
N SER A 225 -30.74 11.40 -6.98
CA SER A 225 -31.83 10.53 -6.56
C SER A 225 -32.75 11.30 -5.63
#